data_AF-A0A3E0G6B3-F1
#
_entry.id   AF-A0A3E0G6B3-F1
#
_cell.length_a   1.000
_cell.length_b   1.000
_cell.length_c   1.000
_cell.angle_alpha   90.00
_cell.angle_beta   90.00
_cell.angle_gamma   90.00
#
_symmetry.space_group_name_H-M   'P 1'
#
loop_
_entity.id
_entity.type
_entity.pdbx_description
1 polymer ?
#
loop_
_entity_poly.entity_id
_entity_poly.type
_entity_poly.pdbx_seq_one_letter_code
_entity_poly.pdbx_strand_id
1 'polypeptide(L)'
;MSDSVAVLTSVVGAGGALLGAALSAVVTYFVTRRAVRAAAAEADKTRAHERAQARTEREQARKLDTYLAVTRYVLDWQRQIGFAVDQATFQTDPPTPAPQQDSIDYTLEARAALIASGEVHGLLHEFNRLIVRYGTAVGSARKMATFADAQVPDTKVQAAQAQNEANDAGRAVLTAGDPLLARMRVELGDGGATSLAPSVSPSPS
;
A
#
# COMPACT_ATOMS: atom_id res chain seq x y z
N MET A 1 -89.27 20.66 -26.78
CA MET A 1 -88.02 21.47 -26.80
C MET A 1 -87.10 21.20 -25.60
N SER A 2 -87.36 20.16 -24.80
CA SER A 2 -86.57 19.79 -23.61
C SER A 2 -85.46 18.76 -23.87
N ASP A 3 -85.52 18.01 -24.98
CA ASP A 3 -84.57 16.91 -25.22
C ASP A 3 -83.23 17.35 -25.82
N SER A 4 -83.19 18.50 -26.49
CA SER A 4 -81.96 19.00 -27.14
C SER A 4 -80.93 19.56 -26.15
N VAL A 5 -81.35 20.01 -24.96
CA VAL A 5 -80.46 20.58 -23.93
C VAL A 5 -79.75 19.48 -23.11
N ALA A 6 -80.39 18.32 -22.92
CA ALA A 6 -79.82 17.18 -22.22
C ALA A 6 -78.73 16.45 -23.04
N VAL A 7 -78.86 16.44 -24.37
CA VAL A 7 -77.85 15.85 -25.26
C VAL A 7 -76.61 16.75 -25.35
N LEU A 8 -76.77 18.08 -25.34
CA LEU A 8 -75.64 19.01 -25.39
C LEU A 8 -74.83 19.06 -24.08
N THR A 9 -75.48 18.93 -22.92
CA THR A 9 -74.81 18.87 -21.60
C THR A 9 -74.09 17.54 -21.36
N SER A 10 -74.63 16.41 -21.85
CA SER A 10 -73.96 15.10 -21.74
C SER A 10 -72.75 14.95 -22.67
N VAL A 11 -72.79 15.55 -23.87
CA VAL A 11 -71.64 15.57 -24.80
C VAL A 11 -70.49 16.47 -24.28
N VAL A 12 -70.81 17.59 -23.64
CA VAL A 12 -69.80 18.46 -23.01
C VAL A 12 -69.19 17.82 -21.75
N GLY A 13 -69.98 17.09 -20.95
CA GLY A 13 -69.48 16.35 -19.78
C GLY A 13 -68.60 15.14 -20.15
N ALA A 14 -68.96 14.38 -21.20
CA ALA A 14 -68.18 13.25 -21.68
C ALA A 14 -66.89 13.69 -22.41
N GLY A 15 -66.93 14.80 -23.17
CA GLY A 15 -65.76 15.39 -23.82
C GLY A 15 -64.74 15.96 -22.82
N GLY A 16 -65.20 16.57 -21.73
CA GLY A 16 -64.35 17.06 -20.65
C GLY A 16 -63.62 15.94 -19.89
N ALA A 17 -64.28 14.81 -19.64
CA ALA A 17 -63.67 13.66 -18.96
C ALA A 17 -62.57 12.99 -19.81
N LEU A 18 -62.78 12.88 -21.13
CA LEU A 18 -61.78 12.33 -22.05
C LEU A 18 -60.55 13.24 -22.19
N LEU A 19 -60.75 14.56 -22.26
CA LEU A 19 -59.65 15.53 -22.28
C LEU A 19 -58.89 15.57 -20.94
N GLY A 20 -59.59 15.48 -19.82
CA GLY A 20 -58.97 15.38 -18.48
C GLY A 20 -58.11 14.12 -18.33
N ALA A 21 -58.59 12.97 -18.82
CA ALA A 21 -57.85 11.71 -18.81
C ALA A 21 -56.64 11.72 -19.76
N ALA A 22 -56.76 12.37 -20.92
CA ALA A 22 -55.64 12.52 -21.85
C ALA A 22 -54.54 13.42 -21.29
N LEU A 23 -54.91 14.55 -20.67
CA LEU A 23 -53.96 15.47 -20.03
C LEU A 23 -53.27 14.83 -18.81
N SER A 24 -54.01 14.09 -17.98
CA SER A 24 -53.41 13.36 -16.85
C SER A 24 -52.43 12.28 -17.33
N ALA A 25 -52.77 11.51 -18.37
CA ALA A 25 -51.88 10.51 -18.95
C ALA A 25 -50.57 11.13 -19.50
N VAL A 26 -50.66 12.30 -20.14
CA VAL A 26 -49.49 13.03 -20.66
C VAL A 26 -48.60 13.52 -19.51
N VAL A 27 -49.18 14.10 -18.45
CA VAL A 27 -48.42 14.54 -17.26
C VAL A 27 -47.75 13.34 -16.58
N THR A 28 -48.49 12.23 -16.38
CA THR A 28 -47.93 11.00 -15.82
C THR A 28 -46.77 10.49 -16.66
N TYR A 29 -46.90 10.45 -17.99
CA TYR A 29 -45.82 10.04 -18.89
C TYR A 29 -44.55 10.90 -18.72
N PHE A 30 -44.69 12.23 -18.65
CA PHE A 30 -43.55 13.13 -18.45
C PHE A 30 -42.90 12.95 -17.06
N VAL A 31 -43.69 12.79 -16.00
CA VAL A 31 -43.18 12.53 -14.64
C VAL A 31 -42.44 11.21 -14.59
N THR A 32 -43.01 10.13 -15.13
CA THR A 32 -42.37 8.80 -15.18
C THR A 32 -41.09 8.85 -16.02
N ARG A 33 -41.10 9.54 -17.17
CA ARG A 33 -39.90 9.69 -18.01
C ARG A 33 -38.79 10.46 -17.31
N ARG A 34 -39.12 11.51 -16.55
CA ARG A 34 -38.17 12.27 -15.73
C ARG A 34 -37.63 11.42 -14.59
N ALA A 35 -38.49 10.66 -13.91
CA ALA A 35 -38.12 9.76 -12.82
C ALA A 35 -37.18 8.64 -13.30
N VAL A 36 -37.45 8.01 -14.45
CA VAL A 36 -36.57 6.98 -15.03
C VAL A 36 -35.20 7.55 -15.40
N ARG A 37 -35.16 8.76 -15.98
CA ARG A 37 -33.88 9.43 -16.28
C ARG A 37 -33.09 9.80 -15.04
N ALA A 38 -33.78 10.28 -13.98
CA ALA A 38 -33.15 10.57 -12.71
C ALA A 38 -32.60 9.28 -12.05
N ALA A 39 -33.39 8.22 -12.02
CA ALA A 39 -32.97 6.92 -11.50
C ALA A 39 -31.78 6.31 -12.28
N ALA A 40 -31.77 6.46 -13.61
CA ALA A 40 -30.64 6.03 -14.43
C ALA A 40 -29.36 6.82 -14.12
N ALA A 41 -29.48 8.15 -13.98
CA ALA A 41 -28.35 9.00 -13.63
C ALA A 41 -27.82 8.71 -12.22
N GLU A 42 -28.69 8.42 -11.26
CA GLU A 42 -28.31 7.99 -9.90
C GLU A 42 -27.61 6.63 -9.93
N ALA A 43 -28.15 5.65 -10.67
CA ALA A 43 -27.52 4.35 -10.83
C ALA A 43 -26.11 4.44 -11.44
N ASP A 44 -25.90 5.32 -12.43
CA ASP A 44 -24.58 5.53 -13.02
C ASP A 44 -23.61 6.22 -12.06
N LYS A 45 -24.09 7.18 -11.25
CA LYS A 45 -23.28 7.79 -10.17
C LYS A 45 -22.89 6.75 -9.13
N THR A 46 -23.81 5.89 -8.71
CA THR A 46 -23.53 4.81 -7.74
C THR A 46 -22.48 3.85 -8.30
N ARG A 47 -22.62 3.38 -9.55
CA ARG A 47 -21.60 2.52 -10.19
C ARG A 47 -20.24 3.21 -10.31
N ALA A 48 -20.21 4.51 -10.60
CA ALA A 48 -18.97 5.26 -10.66
C ALA A 48 -18.30 5.35 -9.28
N HIS A 49 -19.08 5.59 -8.24
CA HIS A 49 -18.62 5.62 -6.86
C HIS A 49 -18.09 4.24 -6.40
N GLU A 50 -18.82 3.16 -6.68
CA GLU A 50 -18.38 1.79 -6.39
C GLU A 50 -17.07 1.45 -7.10
N ARG A 51 -16.91 1.85 -8.37
CA ARG A 51 -15.65 1.65 -9.11
C ARG A 51 -14.51 2.46 -8.52
N ALA A 52 -14.78 3.67 -8.02
CA ALA A 52 -13.78 4.50 -7.37
C ALA A 52 -13.34 3.85 -6.04
N GLN A 53 -14.29 3.40 -5.22
CA GLN A 53 -14.02 2.66 -3.98
C GLN A 53 -13.21 1.38 -4.25
N ALA A 54 -13.59 0.59 -5.26
CA ALA A 54 -12.86 -0.62 -5.63
C ALA A 54 -11.42 -0.34 -6.10
N ARG A 55 -11.16 0.83 -6.71
CA ARG A 55 -9.78 1.25 -7.07
C ARG A 55 -8.98 1.60 -5.82
N THR A 56 -9.55 2.39 -4.92
CA THR A 56 -8.88 2.78 -3.67
C THR A 56 -8.58 1.57 -2.78
N GLU A 57 -9.50 0.61 -2.67
CA GLU A 57 -9.30 -0.63 -1.92
C GLU A 57 -8.15 -1.48 -2.50
N ARG A 58 -8.06 -1.61 -3.83
CA ARG A 58 -6.98 -2.34 -4.49
C ARG A 58 -5.63 -1.65 -4.33
N GLU A 59 -5.59 -0.33 -4.29
CA GLU A 59 -4.37 0.43 -4.03
C GLU A 59 -3.91 0.25 -2.59
N GLN A 60 -4.82 0.35 -1.61
CA GLN A 60 -4.53 0.08 -0.21
C GLN A 60 -4.04 -1.36 0.02
N ALA A 61 -4.68 -2.35 -0.61
CA ALA A 61 -4.27 -3.75 -0.52
C ALA A 61 -2.85 -3.98 -1.08
N ARG A 62 -2.52 -3.38 -2.24
CA ARG A 62 -1.16 -3.43 -2.82
C ARG A 62 -0.12 -2.77 -1.92
N LYS A 63 -0.48 -1.65 -1.29
CA LYS A 63 0.39 -0.96 -0.32
C LYS A 63 0.67 -1.82 0.90
N LEU A 64 -0.38 -2.41 1.48
CA LEU A 64 -0.26 -3.30 2.64
C LEU A 64 0.62 -4.52 2.32
N ASP A 65 0.38 -5.19 1.19
CA ASP A 65 1.17 -6.35 0.77
C ASP A 65 2.65 -6.01 0.59
N THR A 66 2.94 -4.87 -0.04
CA THR A 66 4.32 -4.37 -0.20
C THR A 66 4.97 -4.12 1.16
N TYR A 67 4.26 -3.50 2.10
CA TYR A 67 4.84 -3.14 3.40
C TYR A 67 5.04 -4.38 4.27
N LEU A 68 4.18 -5.38 4.16
CA LEU A 68 4.38 -6.69 4.78
C LEU A 68 5.62 -7.39 4.22
N ALA A 69 5.82 -7.35 2.90
CA ALA A 69 7.02 -7.91 2.28
C ALA A 69 8.30 -7.21 2.77
N VAL A 70 8.32 -5.88 2.79
CA VAL A 70 9.47 -5.10 3.30
C VAL A 70 9.71 -5.38 4.78
N THR A 71 8.66 -5.43 5.59
CA THR A 71 8.77 -5.74 7.03
C THR A 71 9.39 -7.11 7.27
N ARG A 72 8.93 -8.14 6.53
CA ARG A 72 9.50 -9.50 6.63
C ARG A 72 10.97 -9.52 6.23
N TYR A 73 11.32 -8.83 5.15
CA TYR A 73 12.70 -8.70 4.68
C TYR A 73 13.60 -8.07 5.74
N VAL A 74 13.21 -6.91 6.29
CA VAL A 74 13.99 -6.20 7.33
C VAL A 74 14.17 -7.05 8.58
N LEU A 75 13.09 -7.68 9.07
CA LEU A 75 13.14 -8.52 10.27
C LEU A 75 13.99 -9.77 10.09
N ASP A 76 13.95 -10.39 8.91
CA ASP A 76 14.78 -11.57 8.64
C ASP A 76 16.27 -11.20 8.67
N TRP A 77 16.64 -10.08 8.05
CA TRP A 77 18.00 -9.55 8.10
C TRP A 77 18.44 -9.15 9.50
N GLN A 78 17.62 -8.41 10.24
CA GLN A 78 17.93 -8.04 11.62
C GLN A 78 18.13 -9.28 12.49
N ARG A 79 17.31 -10.33 12.31
CA ARG A 79 17.47 -11.59 13.05
C ARG A 79 18.77 -12.31 12.67
N GLN A 80 19.07 -12.45 11.38
CA GLN A 80 20.27 -13.15 10.92
C GLN A 80 21.56 -12.44 11.38
N ILE A 81 21.60 -11.11 11.23
CA ILE A 81 22.75 -10.30 11.63
C ILE A 81 22.85 -10.21 13.15
N GLY A 82 21.73 -10.03 13.84
CA GLY A 82 21.70 -9.99 15.31
C GLY A 82 22.29 -11.25 15.92
N PHE A 83 21.89 -12.42 15.43
CA PHE A 83 22.45 -13.69 15.87
C PHE A 83 23.97 -13.77 15.65
N ALA A 84 24.46 -13.32 14.48
CA ALA A 84 25.89 -13.34 14.16
C ALA A 84 26.72 -12.36 15.01
N VAL A 85 26.18 -11.17 15.29
CA VAL A 85 26.85 -10.14 16.12
C VAL A 85 26.87 -10.55 17.59
N ASP A 86 25.74 -11.02 18.13
CA ASP A 86 25.60 -11.31 19.57
C ASP A 86 26.43 -12.52 20.01
N GLN A 87 26.56 -13.54 19.16
CA GLN A 87 27.36 -14.70 19.52
C GLN A 87 28.87 -14.51 19.30
N ALA A 88 29.31 -13.37 18.75
CA ALA A 88 30.70 -13.11 18.34
C ALA A 88 31.34 -14.26 17.51
N THR A 89 30.52 -15.15 16.95
CA THR A 89 30.93 -16.38 16.30
C THR A 89 30.34 -16.38 14.90
N PHE A 90 31.20 -16.13 13.92
CA PHE A 90 30.93 -16.50 12.53
C PHE A 90 31.10 -18.02 12.28
N GLN A 91 31.32 -18.79 13.35
CA GLN A 91 31.71 -20.21 13.36
C GLN A 91 30.68 -21.11 14.08
N THR A 92 29.41 -20.69 14.18
CA THR A 92 28.37 -21.60 14.65
C THR A 92 28.21 -22.77 13.68
N ASP A 93 27.94 -23.95 14.21
CA ASP A 93 27.61 -25.16 13.44
C ASP A 93 26.16 -25.56 13.82
N PRO A 94 25.19 -25.59 12.87
CA PRO A 94 25.36 -25.27 11.46
C PRO A 94 25.66 -23.78 11.23
N PRO A 95 26.48 -23.45 10.20
CA PRO A 95 26.81 -22.07 9.86
C PRO A 95 25.54 -21.30 9.60
N THR A 96 25.38 -20.15 10.28
CA THR A 96 24.36 -19.17 9.94
C THR A 96 24.45 -18.97 8.42
N PRO A 97 23.38 -19.26 7.66
CA PRO A 97 23.44 -19.26 6.21
C PRO A 97 24.02 -17.92 5.77
N ALA A 98 25.15 -17.97 5.07
CA ALA A 98 25.76 -16.76 4.57
C ALA A 98 24.71 -16.08 3.69
N PRO A 99 24.40 -14.80 3.93
CA PRO A 99 23.47 -14.12 3.06
C PRO A 99 23.98 -14.24 1.63
N GLN A 100 23.17 -14.83 0.75
CA GLN A 100 23.56 -14.97 -0.66
C GLN A 100 23.73 -13.57 -1.25
N GLN A 101 24.71 -13.36 -2.11
CA GLN A 101 25.02 -12.03 -2.65
C GLN A 101 23.88 -11.47 -3.53
N ASP A 102 22.99 -12.36 -4.03
CA ASP A 102 21.71 -12.05 -4.69
C ASP A 102 20.56 -11.73 -3.71
N SER A 103 20.85 -11.56 -2.41
CA SER A 103 19.84 -11.30 -1.38
C SER A 103 19.30 -9.87 -1.36
N ILE A 104 19.85 -8.96 -2.18
CA ILE A 104 19.17 -7.70 -2.47
C ILE A 104 17.99 -8.06 -3.37
N ASP A 105 16.80 -8.11 -2.77
CA ASP A 105 15.58 -8.29 -3.53
C ASP A 105 15.29 -7.00 -4.30
N TYR A 106 15.93 -6.86 -5.47
CA TYR A 106 15.70 -5.74 -6.40
C TYR A 106 14.22 -5.65 -6.80
N THR A 107 13.48 -6.77 -6.74
CA THR A 107 12.04 -6.78 -6.97
C THR A 107 11.32 -6.06 -5.83
N LEU A 108 11.73 -6.28 -4.59
CA LEU A 108 11.20 -5.59 -3.43
C LEU A 108 11.53 -4.10 -3.45
N GLU A 109 12.75 -3.73 -3.83
CA GLU A 109 13.17 -2.33 -3.96
C GLU A 109 12.39 -1.60 -5.06
N ALA A 110 12.21 -2.24 -6.22
CA ALA A 110 11.38 -1.71 -7.31
C ALA A 110 9.89 -1.61 -6.91
N ARG A 111 9.36 -2.59 -6.18
CA ARG A 111 7.99 -2.53 -5.65
C ARG A 111 7.82 -1.40 -4.64
N ALA A 112 8.79 -1.23 -3.73
CA ALA A 112 8.79 -0.14 -2.77
C ALA A 112 8.89 1.22 -3.46
N ALA A 113 9.72 1.37 -4.50
CA ALA A 113 9.83 2.61 -5.27
C ALA A 113 8.50 3.03 -5.94
N LEU A 114 7.68 2.05 -6.35
CA LEU A 114 6.40 2.31 -7.01
C LEU A 114 5.24 2.60 -6.04
N ILE A 115 5.29 2.05 -4.83
CA ILE A 115 4.13 1.97 -3.93
C ILE A 115 4.34 2.72 -2.62
N ALA A 116 5.58 2.81 -2.14
CA ALA A 116 5.92 3.46 -0.89
C ALA A 116 6.22 4.96 -1.08
N SER A 117 6.18 5.71 0.01
CA SER A 117 6.70 7.07 0.01
C SER A 117 8.20 7.10 -0.33
N GLY A 118 8.67 8.23 -0.88
CA GLY A 118 10.09 8.43 -1.19
C GLY A 118 10.99 8.28 0.04
N GLU A 119 10.48 8.55 1.24
CA GLU A 119 11.20 8.37 2.50
C GLU A 119 11.38 6.89 2.86
N VAL A 120 10.31 6.08 2.77
CA VAL A 120 10.41 4.62 2.98
C VAL A 120 11.36 4.00 1.96
N HIS A 121 11.27 4.42 0.69
CA HIS A 121 12.20 3.95 -0.34
C HIS A 121 13.65 4.33 -0.02
N GLY A 122 13.91 5.58 0.39
CA GLY A 122 15.26 6.04 0.77
C GLY A 122 15.82 5.28 1.98
N LEU A 123 14.99 5.01 3.00
CA LEU A 123 15.38 4.23 4.17
C LEU A 123 15.65 2.76 3.81
N LEU A 124 14.85 2.16 2.93
CA LEU A 124 15.08 0.80 2.42
C LEU A 124 16.38 0.71 1.61
N HIS A 125 16.65 1.71 0.76
CA HIS A 125 17.88 1.78 -0.01
C HIS A 125 19.12 1.88 0.90
N GLU A 126 19.05 2.73 1.93
CA GLU A 126 20.12 2.84 2.93
C GLU A 126 20.32 1.53 3.70
N PHE A 127 19.23 0.88 4.10
CA PHE A 127 19.27 -0.42 4.76
C PHE A 127 19.96 -1.48 3.89
N ASN A 128 19.60 -1.56 2.60
CA ASN A 128 20.26 -2.46 1.63
C ASN A 128 21.75 -2.15 1.47
N ARG A 129 22.14 -0.86 1.43
CA ARG A 129 23.54 -0.44 1.36
C ARG A 129 24.34 -0.92 2.57
N LEU A 130 23.75 -0.85 3.77
CA LEU A 130 24.38 -1.32 5.00
C LEU A 130 24.51 -2.86 5.02
N ILE A 131 23.53 -3.59 4.51
CA ILE A 131 23.61 -5.04 4.34
C ILE A 131 24.80 -5.43 3.46
N VAL A 132 24.96 -4.76 2.32
CA VAL A 132 26.12 -5.01 1.42
C VAL A 132 27.42 -4.73 2.15
N ARG A 133 27.52 -3.60 2.88
CA ARG A 133 28.71 -3.26 3.68
C ARG A 133 29.02 -4.34 4.71
N TYR A 134 28.02 -4.82 5.45
CA TYR A 134 28.18 -5.93 6.38
C TYR A 134 28.71 -7.20 5.68
N GLY A 135 28.11 -7.60 4.57
CA GLY A 135 28.56 -8.77 3.80
C GLY A 135 30.02 -8.65 3.34
N THR A 136 30.43 -7.47 2.86
CA THR A 136 31.84 -7.23 2.49
C THR A 136 32.79 -7.33 3.69
N ALA A 137 32.41 -6.79 4.84
CA ALA A 137 33.22 -6.83 6.06
C ALA A 137 33.37 -8.26 6.59
N VAL A 138 32.28 -9.05 6.60
CA VAL A 138 32.32 -10.48 6.96
C VAL A 138 33.23 -11.26 6.00
N GLY A 139 33.13 -11.00 4.69
CA GLY A 139 34.01 -11.62 3.70
C GLY A 139 35.49 -11.32 3.94
N SER A 140 35.83 -10.07 4.28
CA SER A 140 37.19 -9.67 4.65
C SER A 140 37.66 -10.33 5.94
N ALA A 141 36.82 -10.37 6.98
CA ALA A 141 37.14 -11.02 8.26
C ALA A 141 37.44 -12.52 8.08
N ARG A 142 36.62 -13.24 7.29
CA ARG A 142 36.85 -14.67 6.99
C ARG A 142 38.15 -14.92 6.24
N LYS A 143 38.49 -14.07 5.27
CA LYS A 143 39.77 -14.16 4.55
C LYS A 143 40.94 -13.96 5.51
N MET A 144 40.90 -12.91 6.34
CA MET A 144 41.97 -12.63 7.31
C MET A 144 42.12 -13.72 8.37
N ALA A 145 41.01 -14.31 8.83
CA ALA A 145 41.06 -15.45 9.74
C ALA A 145 41.76 -16.68 9.12
N THR A 146 41.66 -16.86 7.80
CA THR A 146 42.34 -17.96 7.08
C THR A 146 43.85 -17.74 6.97
N PHE A 147 44.30 -16.48 6.91
CA PHE A 147 45.72 -16.10 6.79
C PHE A 147 46.38 -15.75 8.12
N ALA A 148 45.63 -15.78 9.22
CA ALA A 148 46.14 -15.49 10.55
C ALA A 148 47.10 -16.61 10.98
N ASP A 149 48.39 -16.44 10.70
CA ASP A 149 49.42 -17.34 11.18
C ASP A 149 49.58 -17.16 12.71
N ALA A 150 49.63 -18.26 13.43
CA ALA A 150 49.86 -18.26 14.87
C ALA A 150 51.21 -17.62 15.24
N GLN A 151 52.18 -17.64 14.31
CA GLN A 151 53.56 -17.18 14.52
C GLN A 151 53.81 -15.70 14.15
N VAL A 152 52.87 -15.04 13.46
CA VAL A 152 53.01 -13.62 13.10
C VAL A 152 51.98 -12.79 13.91
N PRO A 153 52.41 -12.05 14.95
CA PRO A 153 51.50 -11.29 15.82
C PRO A 153 50.64 -10.27 15.05
N ASP A 154 51.21 -9.63 14.03
CA ASP A 154 50.55 -8.59 13.25
C ASP A 154 49.33 -9.12 12.47
N THR A 155 49.36 -10.38 12.01
CA THR A 155 48.22 -10.99 11.30
C THR A 155 47.04 -11.27 12.23
N LYS A 156 47.28 -11.47 13.53
CA LYS A 156 46.21 -11.61 14.54
C LYS A 156 45.52 -10.28 14.82
N VAL A 157 46.30 -9.18 14.89
CA VAL A 157 45.75 -7.83 15.09
C VAL A 157 44.87 -7.45 13.90
N GLN A 158 45.31 -7.72 12.67
CA GLN A 158 44.53 -7.45 11.46
C GLN A 158 43.26 -8.29 11.38
N ALA A 159 43.32 -9.58 11.75
CA ALA A 159 42.13 -10.43 11.82
C ALA A 159 41.12 -9.95 12.86
N ALA A 160 41.58 -9.54 14.05
CA ALA A 160 40.72 -8.98 15.09
C ALA A 160 40.10 -7.64 14.67
N GLN A 161 40.85 -6.79 13.96
CA GLN A 161 40.31 -5.54 13.43
C GLN A 161 39.22 -5.79 12.37
N ALA A 162 39.46 -6.70 11.42
CA ALA A 162 38.46 -7.07 10.42
C ALA A 162 37.18 -7.65 11.04
N GLN A 163 37.32 -8.41 12.13
CA GLN A 163 36.20 -8.93 12.93
C GLN A 163 35.40 -7.79 13.57
N ASN A 164 36.07 -6.81 14.17
CA ASN A 164 35.42 -5.65 14.77
C ASN A 164 34.68 -4.81 13.72
N GLU A 165 35.29 -4.58 12.55
CA GLU A 165 34.65 -3.88 11.44
C GLU A 165 33.37 -4.59 10.95
N ALA A 166 33.38 -5.93 10.91
CA ALA A 166 32.18 -6.71 10.58
C ALA A 166 31.08 -6.58 11.65
N ASN A 167 31.45 -6.59 12.93
CA ASN A 167 30.52 -6.38 14.03
C ASN A 167 29.89 -4.98 14.01
N ASP A 168 30.69 -3.95 13.78
CA ASP A 168 30.23 -2.56 13.70
C ASP A 168 29.30 -2.36 12.49
N ALA A 169 29.64 -2.95 11.35
CA ALA A 169 28.76 -2.95 10.17
C ALA A 169 27.44 -3.67 10.45
N GLY A 170 27.47 -4.81 11.16
CA GLY A 170 26.27 -5.54 11.56
C GLY A 170 25.37 -4.71 12.48
N ARG A 171 25.95 -4.07 13.49
CA ARG A 171 25.21 -3.15 14.39
C ARG A 171 24.56 -1.99 13.64
N ALA A 172 25.25 -1.42 12.65
CA ALA A 172 24.68 -0.37 11.81
C ALA A 172 23.41 -0.84 11.06
N VAL A 173 23.39 -2.07 10.54
CA VAL A 173 22.20 -2.65 9.91
C VAL A 173 21.06 -2.80 10.93
N LEU A 174 21.36 -3.31 12.13
CA LEU A 174 20.36 -3.47 13.19
C LEU A 174 19.71 -2.13 13.56
N THR A 175 20.52 -1.08 13.75
CA THR A 175 20.04 0.27 14.09
C THR A 175 19.24 0.92 12.95
N ALA A 176 19.55 0.60 11.69
CA ALA A 176 18.85 1.18 10.54
C ALA A 176 17.48 0.53 10.25
N GLY A 177 17.25 -0.72 10.67
CA GLY A 177 15.98 -1.41 10.44
C GLY A 177 14.80 -0.79 11.23
N ASP A 178 15.03 -0.37 12.47
CA ASP A 178 14.00 0.19 13.34
C ASP A 178 13.32 1.47 12.81
N PRO A 179 14.05 2.51 12.36
CA PRO A 179 13.43 3.71 11.78
C PRO A 179 12.66 3.41 10.49
N LEU A 180 13.12 2.46 9.67
CA LEU A 180 12.39 2.01 8.48
C LEU A 180 11.04 1.36 8.85
N LEU A 181 11.04 0.42 9.81
CA LEU A 181 9.81 -0.22 10.30
C LEU A 181 8.85 0.80 10.94
N ALA A 182 9.38 1.75 11.72
CA ALA A 182 8.60 2.81 12.34
C ALA A 182 7.95 3.71 11.28
N ARG A 183 8.70 4.10 10.24
CA ARG A 183 8.17 4.97 9.18
C ARG A 183 7.07 4.28 8.37
N MET A 184 7.25 3.01 8.02
CA MET A 184 6.21 2.22 7.36
C MET A 184 4.94 2.11 8.20
N ARG A 185 5.06 1.95 9.53
CA ARG A 185 3.92 1.90 10.45
C ARG A 185 3.17 3.23 10.47
N VAL A 186 3.87 4.35 10.52
CA VAL A 186 3.26 5.69 10.45
C VAL A 186 2.50 5.86 9.14
N GLU A 187 3.10 5.50 8.02
CA GLU A 187 2.46 5.68 6.71
C GLU A 187 1.25 4.75 6.49
N LEU A 188 1.22 3.58 7.12
CA LEU A 188 0.02 2.72 7.17
C LEU A 188 -1.05 3.27 8.11
N GLY A 189 -0.66 3.86 9.25
CA GLY A 189 -1.58 4.47 10.22
C GLY A 189 -2.23 5.76 9.70
N ASP A 190 -1.45 6.65 9.12
CA ASP A 190 -1.92 7.94 8.57
C ASP A 190 -2.75 7.75 7.30
N GLY A 191 -2.49 6.70 6.53
CA GLY A 191 -3.28 6.31 5.36
C GLY A 191 -4.73 5.90 5.69
N GLY A 192 -5.01 5.50 6.94
CA GLY A 192 -6.37 5.23 7.42
C GLY A 192 -7.12 6.49 7.88
N ALA A 193 -6.42 7.52 8.34
CA ALA A 193 -7.03 8.72 8.91
C ALA A 193 -7.27 9.84 7.88
N THR A 194 -6.45 9.95 6.84
CA THR A 194 -6.55 11.04 5.85
C THR A 194 -7.49 10.73 4.67
N SER A 195 -7.89 9.47 4.48
CA SER A 195 -8.82 9.04 3.40
C SER A 195 -10.31 9.17 3.76
N LEU A 196 -10.65 9.54 5.00
CA LEU A 196 -12.04 9.61 5.50
C LEU A 196 -12.55 11.04 5.71
N ALA A 197 -11.92 12.05 5.13
CA ALA A 197 -12.57 13.36 5.02
C ALA A 197 -13.73 13.21 4.02
N PRO A 198 -15.01 13.25 4.44
CA PRO A 198 -16.12 13.22 3.50
C PRO A 198 -16.00 14.46 2.62
N SER A 199 -15.93 14.28 1.31
CA SER A 199 -16.07 15.37 0.35
C SER A 199 -17.49 15.93 0.49
N VAL A 200 -17.67 16.87 1.41
CA VAL A 200 -18.90 17.66 1.54
C VAL A 200 -19.00 18.47 0.26
N SER A 201 -19.79 17.96 -0.68
CA SER A 201 -20.15 18.69 -1.89
C SER A 201 -21.05 19.84 -1.45
N PRO A 202 -20.72 21.10 -1.74
CA PRO A 202 -21.59 22.22 -1.40
C PRO A 202 -22.90 22.06 -2.20
N SER A 203 -24.01 21.99 -1.48
CA SER A 203 -25.35 21.97 -2.07
C SER A 203 -25.58 23.29 -2.80
N PRO A 204 -25.94 23.30 -4.09
CA PRO A 204 -26.25 24.53 -4.80
C PRO A 204 -27.58 25.10 -4.29
N SER A 205 -27.55 26.38 -3.90
CA SER A 205 -28.70 27.21 -3.51
C SER A 205 -29.59 27.56 -4.69
#